data_AF-A0A1X7THT6-F1
#
_entry.id   AF-A0A1X7THT6-F1
#
_cell.length_a   1.000
_cell.length_b   1.000
_cell.length_c   1.000
_cell.angle_alpha   90.00
_cell.angle_beta   90.00
_cell.angle_gamma   90.00
#
_symmetry.space_group_name_H-M   'P 1'
#
loop_
_entity.id
_entity.type
_entity.pdbx_description
1 polymer ?
#
loop_
_entity_poly.entity_id
_entity_poly.type
_entity_poly.pdbx_seq_one_letter_code
_entity_poly.pdbx_strand_id
1 'polypeptide(L)' 'DLSISTAEAHGHSVIIANDPDVDRLALAEKQPGNTNEGGRGNWRVFTGNEIESLLGWWTIENF' A
#
# COMPACT_ATOMS: atom_id res chain seq x y z
N ASP A 1 -9.44 -2.46 -7.10
CA ASP A 1 -9.26 -3.53 -8.10
C ASP A 1 -8.22 -3.22 -9.17
N LEU A 2 -8.35 -2.15 -9.98
CA LEU A 2 -7.39 -1.87 -11.07
C LEU A 2 -5.92 -1.75 -10.60
N SER A 3 -5.68 -1.08 -9.47
CA SER A 3 -4.35 -0.94 -8.87
C SER A 3 -3.75 -2.30 -8.47
N ILE A 4 -4.54 -3.17 -7.84
CA ILE A 4 -4.15 -4.52 -7.44
C ILE A 4 -3.83 -5.37 -8.66
N SER A 5 -4.70 -5.38 -9.67
CA SER A 5 -4.46 -6.15 -10.90
C SER A 5 -3.21 -5.69 -11.64
N THR A 6 -2.97 -4.38 -11.69
CA THR A 6 -1.74 -3.81 -12.29
C THR A 6 -0.51 -4.23 -11.52
N ALA A 7 -0.54 -4.12 -10.18
CA ALA A 7 0.56 -4.55 -9.33
C ALA A 7 0.86 -6.04 -9.49
N GLU A 8 -0.16 -6.89 -9.54
CA GLU A 8 0.03 -8.33 -9.73
C GLU A 8 0.58 -8.68 -11.13
N ALA A 9 0.08 -8.03 -12.18
CA ALA A 9 0.56 -8.24 -13.55
C ALA A 9 2.05 -7.89 -13.72
N HIS A 10 2.55 -6.92 -12.93
CA HIS A 10 3.94 -6.48 -12.96
C HIS A 10 4.79 -7.03 -11.80
N GLY A 11 4.22 -7.90 -10.95
CA GLY A 11 4.94 -8.49 -9.81
C GLY A 11 5.33 -7.51 -8.71
N HIS A 12 4.62 -6.38 -8.59
CA HIS A 12 4.85 -5.39 -7.53
C HIS A 12 4.25 -5.85 -6.20
N SER A 13 4.94 -5.54 -5.10
CA SER A 13 4.51 -5.85 -3.72
C SER A 13 3.92 -4.64 -2.98
N VAL A 14 4.03 -3.44 -3.53
CA VAL A 14 3.57 -2.20 -2.91
C VAL A 14 2.75 -1.40 -3.91
N ILE A 15 1.65 -0.82 -3.42
CA ILE A 15 0.80 0.11 -4.16
C ILE A 15 0.77 1.42 -3.39
N ILE A 16 1.07 2.51 -4.08
CA ILE A 16 0.94 3.89 -3.60
C ILE A 16 -0.04 4.59 -4.53
N ALA A 17 -1.08 5.20 -3.97
CA ALA A 17 -2.08 5.93 -4.74
C ALA A 17 -2.39 7.28 -4.07
N ASN A 18 -2.48 8.33 -4.88
CA ASN A 18 -3.03 9.61 -4.48
C ASN A 18 -4.37 9.84 -5.16
N ASP A 19 -5.20 10.69 -4.57
CA ASP A 19 -6.41 11.20 -5.22
C ASP A 19 -6.10 12.33 -6.22
N PRO A 20 -7.06 12.72 -7.08
CA PRO A 20 -6.82 13.69 -8.16
C PRO A 20 -6.40 15.09 -7.67
N ASP A 21 -6.82 15.47 -6.46
CA ASP A 21 -6.46 16.70 -5.75
C ASP A 21 -5.11 16.63 -5.02
N VAL A 22 -4.51 15.43 -4.94
CA VAL A 22 -3.13 15.19 -4.45
C VAL A 22 -2.95 15.56 -2.97
N ASP A 23 -4.02 15.53 -2.18
CA ASP A 23 -3.99 15.81 -0.75
C ASP A 23 -4.17 14.54 0.11
N ARG A 24 -4.58 13.41 -0.47
CA ARG A 24 -4.66 12.12 0.22
C ARG A 24 -3.74 11.07 -0.36
N LEU A 25 -3.13 10.30 0.54
CA LEU A 25 -2.26 9.17 0.24
C LEU A 25 -2.89 7.87 0.74
N ALA A 26 -2.92 6.86 -0.13
CA ALA A 26 -3.29 5.48 0.20
C ALA A 26 -2.11 4.55 -0.08
N LEU A 27 -1.88 3.62 0.84
CA LEU A 27 -0.79 2.63 0.77
C LEU A 27 -1.37 1.23 0.97
N ALA A 28 -0.92 0.28 0.14
CA ALA A 28 -1.18 -1.14 0.34
C ALA A 28 0.07 -1.98 0.07
N GLU A 29 0.25 -3.03 0.87
CA GLU A 29 1.37 -3.97 0.76
C GLU A 29 0.84 -5.41 0.62
N LYS A 30 1.42 -6.14 -0.34
CA LYS A 30 1.17 -7.56 -0.56
C LYS A 30 1.85 -8.37 0.54
N GLN A 31 1.04 -9.12 1.29
CA GLN A 31 1.52 -10.00 2.32
C GLN A 31 2.11 -11.28 1.70
N PRO A 32 3.26 -11.77 2.20
CA PRO A 32 3.88 -12.98 1.69
C PRO A 32 3.13 -14.24 2.13
N GLY A 33 3.08 -15.24 1.24
CA GLY A 33 2.66 -16.61 1.58
C GLY A 33 1.16 -16.87 1.65
N ASN A 34 0.31 -15.91 1.32
CA ASN A 34 -1.15 -16.08 1.35
C ASN A 34 -1.84 -15.42 0.15
N THR A 35 -2.81 -16.15 -0.40
CA THR A 35 -3.80 -15.62 -1.35
C THR A 35 -5.13 -15.49 -0.63
N ASN A 36 -5.93 -14.49 -0.98
CA ASN A 36 -7.31 -14.41 -0.54
C ASN A 36 -8.18 -15.51 -1.20
N GLU A 37 -9.43 -15.66 -0.77
CA GLU A 37 -10.36 -16.68 -1.28
C GLU A 37 -10.57 -16.61 -2.81
N GLY A 38 -10.28 -15.47 -3.43
CA GLY A 38 -10.33 -15.25 -4.88
C GLY A 38 -9.04 -15.56 -5.65
N GLY A 39 -8.02 -16.16 -5.00
CA GLY A 39 -6.74 -16.50 -5.62
C GLY A 39 -5.81 -15.31 -5.89
N ARG A 40 -6.17 -14.10 -5.47
CA ARG A 40 -5.28 -12.92 -5.54
C ARG A 40 -4.39 -12.85 -4.32
N GLY A 41 -3.31 -12.08 -4.40
CA GLY A 41 -2.48 -11.75 -3.25
C GLY A 41 -3.31 -11.20 -2.10
N ASN A 42 -2.94 -11.56 -0.87
CA ASN A 42 -3.49 -10.91 0.30
C ASN A 42 -2.87 -9.51 0.44
N TRP A 43 -3.67 -8.46 0.27
CA TRP A 43 -3.20 -7.08 0.34
C TRP A 43 -3.63 -6.44 1.65
N ARG A 44 -2.66 -5.98 2.45
CA ARG A 44 -2.93 -5.15 3.62
C ARG A 44 -3.00 -3.70 3.18
N VAL A 45 -4.14 -3.07 3.39
CA VAL A 45 -4.32 -1.63 3.21
C VAL A 45 -4.01 -0.93 4.53
N PHE A 46 -3.18 0.09 4.49
CA PHE A 46 -2.82 0.88 5.66
C PHE A 46 -3.87 1.98 5.89
N THR A 47 -4.15 2.26 7.15
CA THR A 47 -4.94 3.43 7.55
C THR A 47 -4.11 4.71 7.47
N GLY A 48 -4.78 5.87 7.41
CA GLY A 48 -4.10 7.17 7.43
C GLY A 48 -3.17 7.32 8.64
N ASN A 49 -3.63 6.97 9.84
CA ASN A 49 -2.82 7.06 11.07
C ASN A 49 -1.56 6.17 11.03
N GLU A 50 -1.63 4.98 10.44
CA GLU A 50 -0.45 4.12 10.28
C GLU A 50 0.55 4.73 9.30
N ILE A 51 0.07 5.30 8.19
CA ILE A 51 0.92 6.01 7.21
C ILE A 51 1.57 7.23 7.87
N GLU A 52 0.80 8.05 8.58
CA GLU A 52 1.30 9.23 9.32
C GLU A 52 2.35 8.84 10.36
N SER A 53 2.13 7.75 11.10
CA SER A 53 3.09 7.25 12.09
C SER A 53 4.40 6.79 11.45
N LEU A 54 4.33 6.08 10.31
CA LEU A 54 5.50 5.64 9.57
C LEU A 54 6.32 6.83 9.03
N LEU A 55 5.64 7.81 8.42
CA LEU A 55 6.28 9.01 7.89
C LEU A 55 6.86 9.89 9.01
N GLY A 56 6.15 10.01 10.14
CA GLY A 56 6.62 10.74 11.31
C GLY A 56 7.87 10.12 11.92
N TRP A 57 7.89 8.80 12.10
CA TRP A 57 9.08 8.06 12.54
C TRP A 57 10.25 8.25 11.57
N TRP A 58 10.03 8.05 10.27
CA TRP A 58 11.08 8.21 9.27
C TRP A 58 11.68 9.61 9.30
N THR A 59 10.84 10.64 9.44
CA THR A 59 11.30 12.03 9.54
C THR A 59 12.24 12.21 10.72
N ILE A 60 11.90 11.69 11.90
CA ILE A 60 12.74 11.79 13.11
C ILE A 60 14.09 11.08 12.94
N GLU A 61 14.09 9.87 12.36
CA GLU A 61 15.32 9.07 12.18
C GLU A 61 16.26 9.62 11.10
N ASN A 62 15.75 10.43 10.17
CA ASN A 62 16.49 10.94 9.01
C ASN A 62 16.74 12.46 9.07
N PHE A 63 16.53 13.08 10.24
CA PHE A 63 16.97 14.44 10.56
C PHE A 63 18.42 14.45 11.03
#